data_AF-A0A955CCD9-F1
#
_entry.id   AF-A0A955CCD9-F1
#
_cell.length_a   1.000
_cell.length_b   1.000
_cell.length_c   1.000
_cell.angle_alpha   90.00
_cell.angle_beta   90.00
_cell.angle_gamma   90.00
#
_symmetry.space_group_name_H-M   'P 1'
#
loop_
_entity.id
_entity.type
_entity.pdbx_description
1 polymer ?
#
loop_
_entity_poly.entity_id
_entity_poly.type
_entity_poly.pdbx_seq_one_letter_code
_entity_poly.pdbx_strand_id
1 'polypeptide(L)'
;EDRAMRAITLDAAGILGVDDTLGSIEVGKSADLILTSDSPMQASNCVVAAFIKGRPIDLGNKHTRTDQTWLSRPEPNLPASPELRGPPPMWLNME
;
A
#
# COMPACT_ATOMS: atom_id res chain seq x y z
N GLU A 1 4.69 20.02 -10.04
CA GLU A 1 4.45 18.58 -9.83
C GLU A 1 5.17 17.74 -10.89
N ASP A 2 5.02 18.07 -12.17
CA ASP A 2 5.61 17.34 -13.30
C ASP A 2 7.11 17.04 -13.17
N ARG A 3 7.92 18.01 -12.73
CA ARG A 3 9.36 17.78 -12.51
C ARG A 3 9.64 16.78 -11.38
N ALA A 4 8.84 16.79 -10.32
CA ALA A 4 8.99 15.84 -9.23
C ALA A 4 8.61 14.42 -9.69
N MET A 5 7.53 14.31 -10.48
CA MET A 5 7.14 13.04 -11.10
C MET A 5 8.22 12.51 -12.04
N ARG A 6 8.77 13.38 -12.89
CA ARG A 6 9.84 13.04 -13.82
C ARG A 6 11.11 12.59 -13.09
N ALA A 7 11.46 13.26 -12.00
CA ALA A 7 12.62 12.93 -11.18
C ALA A 7 12.58 11.46 -10.67
N ILE A 8 11.41 10.97 -10.28
CA ILE A 8 11.23 9.60 -9.75
C ILE A 8 10.91 8.55 -10.84
N THR A 9 10.75 8.98 -12.10
CA THR A 9 10.42 8.10 -13.24
C THR A 9 11.44 8.26 -14.37
N LEU A 10 11.18 9.14 -15.33
CA LEU A 10 11.94 9.28 -16.57
C LEU A 10 13.39 9.73 -16.35
N ASP A 11 13.63 10.69 -15.44
CA ASP A 11 14.99 11.19 -15.21
C ASP A 11 15.85 10.10 -14.53
N ALA A 12 15.27 9.33 -13.60
CA ALA A 12 15.93 8.18 -12.99
C ALA A 12 16.26 7.09 -14.03
N ALA A 13 15.32 6.80 -14.94
CA ALA A 13 15.55 5.86 -16.04
C ALA A 13 16.67 6.34 -16.98
N GLY A 14 16.72 7.65 -17.28
CA GLY A 14 17.78 8.25 -18.10
C GLY A 14 19.17 8.18 -17.45
N ILE A 15 19.26 8.42 -16.14
CA ILE A 15 20.51 8.25 -15.38
C ILE A 15 21.01 6.80 -15.45
N LEU A 16 20.09 5.83 -15.45
CA LEU A 16 20.40 4.41 -15.53
C LEU A 16 20.57 3.89 -16.97
N GLY A 17 20.32 4.72 -18.00
CA GLY A 17 20.40 4.33 -19.41
C GLY A 17 19.34 3.32 -19.85
N VAL A 18 18.17 3.32 -19.20
CA VAL A 18 17.03 2.43 -19.48
C VAL A 18 15.74 3.21 -19.82
N ASP A 19 15.87 4.48 -20.18
CA ASP A 19 14.76 5.36 -20.56
C ASP A 19 14.10 4.95 -21.88
N ASP A 20 14.75 4.12 -22.68
CA ASP A 20 14.20 3.48 -23.87
C ASP A 20 13.08 2.47 -23.54
N THR A 21 13.14 1.86 -22.35
CA THR A 21 12.24 0.77 -21.92
C THR A 21 11.39 1.12 -20.71
N LEU A 22 11.79 2.10 -19.89
CA LEU A 22 11.16 2.45 -18.62
C LEU A 22 10.97 3.96 -18.45
N GLY A 23 10.19 4.35 -17.44
CA GLY A 23 10.12 5.72 -16.93
C GLY A 23 9.11 6.64 -17.63
N SER A 24 8.45 6.21 -18.71
CA SER A 24 7.30 6.93 -19.28
C SER A 24 6.25 5.98 -19.87
N ILE A 25 5.04 6.51 -20.09
CA ILE A 25 3.91 5.77 -20.65
C ILE A 25 3.87 6.02 -22.16
N GLU A 26 4.59 5.19 -22.91
CA GLU A 26 4.72 5.28 -24.37
C GLU A 26 4.64 3.87 -24.98
N VAL A 27 4.19 3.79 -26.24
CA VAL A 27 4.13 2.51 -26.96
C VAL A 27 5.53 1.95 -27.17
N GLY A 28 5.73 0.68 -26.84
CA GLY A 28 7.02 -0.01 -26.94
C GLY A 28 7.79 -0.08 -25.62
N LYS A 29 7.40 0.70 -24.61
CA LYS A 29 7.97 0.61 -23.26
C LYS A 29 7.30 -0.47 -22.42
N SER A 30 7.98 -0.87 -21.34
CA SER A 30 7.42 -1.82 -20.37
C SER A 30 6.24 -1.19 -19.63
N ALA A 31 5.15 -1.95 -19.51
CA ALA A 31 3.96 -1.54 -18.76
C ALA A 31 4.16 -1.75 -17.24
N ASP A 32 5.10 -1.00 -16.67
CA ASP A 32 5.35 -0.90 -15.24
C ASP A 32 4.62 0.34 -14.70
N LEU A 33 3.45 0.11 -14.10
CA LEU A 33 2.48 1.15 -13.79
C LEU A 33 1.93 1.00 -12.37
N ILE A 34 1.63 2.13 -11.73
CA ILE A 34 0.82 2.17 -10.51
C ILE A 34 -0.42 3.00 -10.76
N LEU A 35 -1.53 2.56 -10.17
CA LEU A 35 -2.78 3.30 -10.14
C LEU A 35 -2.98 3.81 -8.72
N THR A 36 -3.26 5.09 -8.58
CA THR A 36 -3.39 5.76 -7.29
C THR A 36 -4.76 6.38 -7.12
N SER A 37 -5.20 6.54 -5.87
CA SER A 37 -6.51 7.14 -5.55
C SER A 37 -6.57 8.63 -5.85
N ASP A 38 -5.44 9.33 -5.74
CA ASP A 38 -5.24 10.75 -6.05
C ASP A 38 -3.80 10.93 -6.59
N SER A 39 -3.29 12.16 -6.62
CA SER A 39 -1.92 12.46 -7.03
C SER A 39 -0.90 11.63 -6.24
N PRO A 40 0.05 10.97 -6.92
CA PRO A 40 1.14 10.22 -6.29
C PRO A 40 2.05 11.05 -5.38
N MET A 41 2.00 12.39 -5.50
CA MET A 41 2.82 13.30 -4.67
C MET A 41 2.12 13.72 -3.38
N GLN A 42 0.87 13.32 -3.17
CA GLN A 42 0.15 13.57 -1.92
C GLN A 42 0.40 12.45 -0.90
N ALA A 43 0.61 12.83 0.36
CA ALA A 43 0.85 11.87 1.44
C ALA A 43 -0.38 11.01 1.81
N SER A 44 -1.59 11.54 1.59
CA SER A 44 -2.86 10.86 1.84
C SER A 44 -3.23 9.84 0.77
N ASN A 45 -2.47 9.79 -0.33
CA ASN A 45 -2.76 8.93 -1.45
C ASN A 45 -2.38 7.47 -1.19
N CYS A 46 -3.14 6.54 -1.77
CA CYS A 46 -2.89 5.11 -1.70
C CYS A 46 -2.72 4.52 -3.10
N VAL A 47 -1.86 3.51 -3.22
CA VAL A 47 -1.76 2.68 -4.43
C VAL A 47 -2.92 1.70 -4.44
N VAL A 48 -3.76 1.78 -5.46
CA VAL A 48 -4.97 0.95 -5.66
C VAL A 48 -4.64 -0.30 -6.47
N ALA A 49 -3.76 -0.17 -7.46
CA ALA A 49 -3.31 -1.28 -8.29
C ALA A 49 -1.87 -1.05 -8.74
N ALA A 50 -1.15 -2.14 -9.01
CA ALA A 50 0.17 -2.07 -9.61
C ALA A 50 0.33 -3.16 -10.67
N PHE A 51 1.11 -2.85 -11.69
CA PHE A 51 1.41 -3.70 -12.82
C PHE A 51 2.91 -3.74 -13.04
N ILE A 52 3.45 -4.95 -13.26
CA ILE A 52 4.84 -5.15 -13.65
C ILE A 52 4.86 -5.89 -14.99
N LYS A 53 5.48 -5.29 -16.01
CA LYS A 53 5.49 -5.81 -17.39
C LYS A 53 4.08 -6.19 -17.88
N GLY A 54 3.09 -5.36 -17.57
CA GLY A 54 1.68 -5.55 -17.94
C GLY A 54 0.93 -6.62 -17.13
N ARG A 55 1.55 -7.24 -16.13
CA ARG A 55 0.89 -8.21 -15.25
C ARG A 55 0.50 -7.56 -13.93
N PRO A 56 -0.75 -7.73 -13.45
CA PRO A 56 -1.14 -7.21 -12.15
C PRO A 56 -0.37 -7.92 -11.03
N ILE A 57 -0.02 -7.18 -10.00
CA ILE A 57 0.63 -7.73 -8.79
C ILE A 57 -0.29 -7.61 -7.57
N ASP A 58 -0.13 -8.54 -6.64
CA ASP A 58 -0.79 -8.46 -5.34
C ASP A 58 -0.09 -7.40 -4.47
N LEU A 59 -0.87 -6.43 -3.96
CA LEU A 59 -0.40 -5.39 -3.05
C LEU A 59 -0.41 -5.85 -1.59
N GLY A 60 -0.89 -7.06 -1.33
CA GLY A 60 -0.85 -7.71 -0.03
C GLY A 60 0.58 -7.82 0.53
N ASN A 61 0.70 -7.63 1.84
CA ASN A 61 1.93 -7.81 2.59
C ASN A 61 1.68 -8.48 3.95
N LYS A 62 2.74 -8.75 4.70
CA LYS A 62 2.63 -9.36 6.04
C LYS A 62 1.74 -8.58 7.01
N HIS A 63 1.71 -7.25 6.91
CA HIS A 63 0.91 -6.38 7.77
C HIS A 63 -0.57 -6.52 7.42
N THR A 64 -0.93 -6.41 6.14
CA THR A 64 -2.31 -6.62 5.68
C THR A 64 -2.85 -8.01 6.06
N ARG A 65 -2.00 -9.06 5.98
CA ARG A 65 -2.36 -10.41 6.41
C ARG A 65 -2.57 -10.52 7.91
N THR A 66 -1.72 -9.83 8.69
CA THR A 66 -1.83 -9.81 10.15
C THR A 66 -3.12 -9.10 10.56
N ASP A 67 -3.43 -7.98 9.94
CA ASP A 67 -4.65 -7.20 10.20
C ASP A 67 -5.90 -8.03 9.89
N GLN A 68 -5.94 -8.69 8.73
CA GLN A 68 -7.01 -9.64 8.40
C GLN A 68 -7.12 -10.77 9.43
N THR A 69 -5.98 -11.31 9.88
CA THR A 69 -5.97 -12.35 10.91
C THR A 69 -6.57 -11.84 12.21
N TRP A 70 -6.22 -10.63 12.66
CA TRP A 70 -6.78 -10.00 13.85
C TRP A 70 -8.27 -9.73 13.73
N LEU A 71 -8.72 -9.19 12.59
CA LEU A 71 -10.13 -8.91 12.32
C LEU A 71 -10.97 -10.19 12.24
N SER A 72 -10.40 -11.30 11.77
CA SER A 72 -11.07 -12.60 11.68
C SER A 72 -11.09 -13.39 12.98
N ARG A 73 -10.51 -12.87 14.07
CA ARG A 73 -10.52 -13.58 15.35
C ARG A 73 -11.94 -13.63 15.90
N PRO A 74 -12.46 -14.81 16.25
CA PRO A 74 -13.71 -14.88 16.98
C PRO A 74 -13.54 -14.11 18.30
N GLU A 75 -14.61 -13.43 18.72
CA GLU A 75 -14.66 -12.83 20.04
C GLU A 75 -14.27 -13.91 21.07
N PRO A 76 -13.31 -13.62 21.96
CA PRO A 76 -12.94 -14.57 22.99
C PRO A 76 -14.19 -14.93 23.79
N ASN A 77 -14.37 -16.21 24.10
CA ASN A 77 -15.40 -16.63 25.03
C ASN A 77 -15.00 -16.16 26.44
N LEU A 78 -15.34 -14.91 26.75
CA LEU A 78 -15.03 -14.29 28.03
C LEU A 78 -15.96 -14.85 29.11
N PRO A 79 -15.46 -15.12 30.32
CA PRO A 79 -16.31 -15.50 31.44
C PRO A 79 -17.33 -14.39 31.73
N ALA A 80 -18.57 -14.79 32.08
CA ALA A 80 -19.65 -13.86 32.38
C ALA A 80 -19.30 -12.91 33.54
N SER A 81 -18.51 -13.39 34.50
CA SER A 81 -17.93 -12.63 35.61
C SER A 81 -16.97 -11.54 35.14
N PRO A 82 -17.27 -10.25 35.36
CA PRO A 82 -16.39 -9.13 35.01
C PRO A 82 -15.01 -9.21 35.70
N GLU A 83 -14.95 -9.72 36.92
CA GLU A 83 -13.72 -9.88 37.71
C GLU A 83 -12.70 -10.86 37.10
N LEU A 84 -13.14 -11.76 36.21
CA LEU A 84 -12.28 -12.74 35.54
C LEU A 84 -11.81 -12.27 34.15
N ARG A 85 -12.24 -11.09 33.67
CA ARG A 85 -11.92 -10.58 32.32
C ARG A 85 -10.60 -9.81 32.24
N GLY A 86 -9.90 -9.62 33.37
CA GLY A 86 -8.76 -8.71 33.46
C GLY A 86 -9.19 -7.24 33.29
N PRO A 87 -8.28 -6.27 33.54
CA PRO A 87 -8.60 -4.88 33.32
C PRO A 87 -8.90 -4.65 31.82
N PRO A 88 -9.93 -3.86 31.49
CA PRO A 88 -10.20 -3.50 30.10
C PRO A 88 -8.97 -2.84 29.49
N PRO A 89 -8.72 -3.03 28.19
CA PRO A 89 -7.57 -2.42 27.54
C PRO A 89 -7.62 -0.89 27.67
N MET A 90 -6.46 -0.29 27.94
CA MET A 90 -6.32 1.15 28.24
C MET A 90 -6.93 2.07 27.17
N TRP A 91 -6.99 1.64 25.91
CA TRP A 91 -7.55 2.39 24.79
C TRP A 91 -9.08 2.46 24.78
N LEU A 92 -9.79 1.64 25.57
CA LEU A 92 -11.25 1.69 25.68
C LEU A 92 -11.75 2.85 26.55
N ASN A 93 -10.88 3.41 27.39
CA ASN A 93 -11.18 4.50 28.34
C ASN A 93 -10.50 5.83 27.94
N MET A 94 -10.04 5.95 26.69
CA MET A 94 -9.48 7.19 26.15
C MET A 94 -10.61 7.98 25.49
N GLU A 95 -11.39 8.70 26.30
CA GLU A 95 -12.23 9.84 25.89
C GLU A 95 -11.50 11.17 26.14
#